data_AF-A0A8B6XNW4-F1
#
_entry.id   AF-A0A8B6XNW4-F1
#
_cell.length_a   1.000
_cell.length_b   1.000
_cell.length_c   1.000
_cell.angle_alpha   90.00
_cell.angle_beta   90.00
_cell.angle_gamma   90.00
#
_symmetry.space_group_name_H-M   'P 1'
#
loop_
_entity.id
_entity.type
_entity.pdbx_description
1 polymer ?
#
loop_
_entity_poly.entity_id
_entity_poly.type
_entity_poly.pdbx_seq_one_letter_code
_entity_poly.pdbx_strand_id
1 'polypeptide(L)'
;MSIISYHNSYLESDDIHLLSNKEWLNDRIISFMFEYFEHEMFNDLSQEIGFVSPEVSQFVKLVKTSEEVAIFLEPLELSKKKLIFFVVNNNESPL
;
A
#
# COMPACT_ATOMS: atom_id res chain seq x y z
N MET A 1 2.80 -24.95 -0.55
CA MET A 1 2.12 -24.00 -1.44
C MET A 1 1.05 -23.30 -0.62
N SER A 2 1.44 -22.28 0.14
CA SER A 2 0.49 -21.34 0.72
C SER A 2 0.44 -20.12 -0.19
N ILE A 3 -0.75 -19.83 -0.68
CA ILE A 3 -1.06 -18.65 -1.47
C ILE A 3 -2.19 -17.93 -0.76
N ILE A 4 -2.05 -16.62 -0.55
CA ILE A 4 -3.11 -15.77 -0.01
C ILE A 4 -3.54 -14.83 -1.13
N SER A 5 -4.81 -14.86 -1.48
CA SER A 5 -5.44 -13.87 -2.35
C SER A 5 -6.50 -13.15 -1.52
N TYR A 6 -6.33 -11.84 -1.36
CA TYR A 6 -7.15 -11.03 -0.48
C TYR A 6 -7.31 -9.64 -1.07
N HIS A 7 -8.52 -9.32 -1.52
CA HIS A 7 -8.82 -8.07 -2.26
C HIS A 7 -7.80 -7.86 -3.40
N ASN A 8 -7.06 -6.75 -3.39
CA ASN A 8 -6.06 -6.44 -4.42
C ASN A 8 -4.68 -7.04 -4.11
N SER A 9 -4.53 -7.74 -2.97
CA SER A 9 -3.28 -8.34 -2.54
C SER A 9 -3.17 -9.82 -2.89
N TYR A 10 -1.97 -10.20 -3.31
CA TYR A 10 -1.61 -11.58 -3.61
C TYR A 10 -0.24 -11.88 -3.00
N LEU A 11 -0.20 -12.86 -2.08
CA LEU A 11 1.02 -13.33 -1.42
C LEU A 11 1.33 -14.77 -1.84
N GLU A 12 2.56 -14.98 -2.27
CA GLU A 12 3.12 -16.30 -2.53
C GLU A 12 3.86 -16.84 -1.31
N SER A 13 4.29 -18.10 -1.38
CA SER A 13 5.02 -18.73 -0.27
C SER A 13 6.31 -17.98 0.07
N ASP A 14 7.04 -17.47 -0.94
CA ASP A 14 8.27 -16.71 -0.73
C ASP A 14 8.01 -15.37 -0.02
N ASP A 15 6.91 -14.69 -0.31
CA ASP A 15 6.49 -13.48 0.40
C ASP A 15 6.26 -13.80 1.89
N ILE A 16 5.54 -14.88 2.19
CA ILE A 16 5.24 -15.29 3.57
C ILE A 16 6.52 -15.69 4.33
N HIS A 17 7.50 -16.27 3.65
CA HIS A 17 8.77 -16.67 4.27
C HIS A 17 9.55 -15.47 4.85
N LEU A 18 9.45 -14.28 4.25
CA LEU A 18 10.11 -13.06 4.73
C LEU A 18 9.69 -12.70 6.17
N LEU A 19 8.47 -13.05 6.58
CA LEU A 19 7.95 -12.77 7.93
C LEU A 19 8.66 -13.55 9.04
N SER A 20 9.29 -14.69 8.70
CA SER A 20 9.84 -15.62 9.69
C SER A 20 11.33 -15.38 9.99
N ASN A 21 12.04 -14.64 9.14
CA ASN A 21 13.52 -14.70 9.08
C ASN A 21 14.26 -13.40 9.42
N LYS A 22 13.64 -12.40 10.06
CA LYS A 22 14.22 -11.05 10.24
C LYS A 22 14.67 -10.43 8.90
N GLU A 23 14.02 -10.82 7.81
CA GLU A 23 14.28 -10.30 6.48
C GLU A 23 13.54 -8.98 6.28
N TRP A 24 13.91 -8.25 5.22
CA TRP A 24 13.19 -7.05 4.83
C TRP A 24 11.83 -7.45 4.27
N LEU A 25 10.78 -6.77 4.73
CA LEU A 25 9.45 -6.94 4.15
C LEU A 25 9.44 -6.34 2.74
N ASN A 26 8.77 -7.03 1.83
CA ASN A 26 8.53 -6.51 0.49
C ASN A 26 7.19 -5.76 0.41
N ASP A 27 6.98 -5.11 -0.73
CA ASP A 27 5.78 -4.30 -0.97
C ASP A 27 4.50 -5.13 -0.90
N ARG A 28 4.51 -6.38 -1.36
CA ARG A 28 3.32 -7.25 -1.33
C ARG A 28 2.80 -7.50 0.09
N ILE A 29 3.70 -7.77 1.04
CA ILE A 29 3.33 -7.95 2.45
C ILE A 29 2.73 -6.68 3.03
N ILE A 30 3.31 -5.53 2.70
CA ILE A 30 2.84 -4.23 3.21
C ILE A 30 1.49 -3.86 2.58
N SER A 31 1.31 -4.09 1.29
CA SER A 31 0.03 -3.95 0.58
C SER A 31 -1.05 -4.82 1.22
N PHE A 32 -0.74 -6.09 1.49
CA PHE A 32 -1.66 -7.00 2.20
C PHE A 32 -2.05 -6.47 3.58
N MET A 33 -1.08 -5.96 4.34
CA MET A 33 -1.33 -5.38 5.66
C MET A 33 -2.24 -4.14 5.58
N PHE A 34 -2.04 -3.27 4.59
CA PHE A 34 -2.90 -2.10 4.36
C PHE A 34 -4.32 -2.48 3.93
N GLU A 35 -4.48 -3.47 3.06
CA GLU A 35 -5.79 -4.03 2.69
C GLU A 35 -6.49 -4.65 3.91
N TYR A 36 -5.76 -5.37 4.77
CA TYR A 36 -6.31 -5.91 6.02
C TYR A 36 -6.70 -4.79 7.00
N PHE A 37 -5.92 -3.72 7.07
CA PHE A 37 -6.26 -2.55 7.88
C PHE A 37 -7.53 -1.86 7.39
N GLU A 38 -7.67 -1.66 6.08
CA GLU A 38 -8.83 -1.00 5.49
C GLU A 38 -10.11 -1.82 5.61
N HIS A 39 -10.03 -3.13 5.37
CA HIS A 39 -11.22 -3.98 5.24
C HIS A 39 -11.61 -4.73 6.52
N GLU A 40 -10.68 -4.93 7.45
CA GLU A 40 -10.95 -5.68 8.69
C GLU A 40 -10.67 -4.83 9.93
N MET A 41 -9.44 -4.34 10.11
CA MET A 41 -9.02 -3.75 11.39
C MET A 41 -9.65 -2.37 11.67
N PHE A 42 -9.82 -1.56 10.63
CA PHE A 42 -10.33 -0.19 10.71
C PHE A 42 -11.48 0.07 9.72
N ASN A 43 -12.24 -0.97 9.38
CA ASN A 43 -13.33 -0.86 8.41
C ASN A 43 -14.40 0.18 8.78
N ASP A 44 -14.71 0.31 10.07
CA ASP A 44 -15.60 1.34 10.62
C ASP A 44 -15.09 2.76 10.40
N LEU A 45 -13.77 2.91 10.19
CA LEU A 45 -13.09 4.18 9.91
C LEU A 45 -12.67 4.30 8.44
N SER A 46 -13.15 3.41 7.56
CA SER A 46 -12.77 3.39 6.13
C SER A 46 -13.05 4.71 5.41
N GLN A 47 -14.01 5.53 5.87
CA GLN A 47 -14.27 6.86 5.31
C GLN A 47 -13.34 7.95 5.86
N GLU A 48 -12.67 7.71 6.99
CA GLU A 48 -11.83 8.69 7.68
C GLU A 48 -10.33 8.43 7.49
N ILE A 49 -9.95 7.17 7.26
CA ILE A 49 -8.55 6.76 7.10
C ILE A 49 -8.33 6.28 5.65
N GLY A 50 -7.24 6.72 5.03
CA GLY A 50 -6.77 6.21 3.75
C GLY A 50 -5.43 5.49 3.91
N PHE A 51 -5.30 4.33 3.29
CA PHE A 51 -4.06 3.56 3.23
C PHE A 51 -3.55 3.56 1.80
N VAL A 52 -2.41 4.21 1.55
CA VAL A 52 -1.82 4.31 0.21
C VAL A 52 -0.77 3.21 0.05
N SER A 53 -1.00 2.31 -0.90
CA SER A 53 -0.11 1.18 -1.14
C SER A 53 1.34 1.62 -1.46
N PRO A 54 2.35 0.75 -1.26
CA PRO A 54 3.73 1.04 -1.60
C PRO A 54 3.91 1.47 -3.06
N GLU A 55 3.20 0.85 -4.01
CA GLU A 55 3.34 1.14 -5.44
C GLU A 55 2.81 2.54 -5.77
N VAL A 56 1.67 2.92 -5.17
CA VAL A 56 1.13 4.28 -5.30
C VAL A 56 2.03 5.31 -4.60
N SER A 57 2.55 4.98 -3.42
CA SER A 57 3.51 5.84 -2.71
C SER A 57 4.79 6.07 -3.51
N GLN A 58 5.29 5.02 -4.19
CA GLN A 58 6.44 5.08 -5.08
C GLN A 58 6.16 5.94 -6.31
N PHE A 59 4.97 5.81 -6.90
CA PHE A 59 4.53 6.67 -8.00
C PHE A 59 4.56 8.14 -7.59
N VAL A 60 3.94 8.48 -6.45
CA VAL A 60 3.92 9.86 -5.92
C VAL A 60 5.32 10.40 -5.68
N LYS A 61 6.25 9.55 -5.21
CA LYS A 61 7.65 9.94 -4.97
C LYS A 61 8.40 10.27 -6.26
N LEU A 62 8.14 9.55 -7.35
CA LEU A 62 8.95 9.63 -8.57
C LEU A 62 8.39 10.55 -9.64
N VAL A 63 7.08 10.81 -9.63
CA VAL A 63 6.45 11.68 -10.62
C VAL A 63 6.86 13.14 -10.41
N LYS A 64 6.98 13.90 -11.51
CA LYS A 64 7.64 15.22 -11.50
C LYS A 64 6.69 16.39 -11.29
N THR A 65 5.40 16.21 -11.58
CA THR A 65 4.41 17.29 -11.59
C THR A 65 3.28 16.98 -10.61
N SER A 66 2.81 18.00 -9.90
CA SER A 66 1.69 17.87 -8.97
C SER A 66 0.38 17.53 -9.67
N GLU A 67 0.23 17.94 -10.94
CA GLU A 67 -0.95 17.67 -11.76
C GLU A 67 -1.08 16.18 -12.07
N GLU A 68 0.02 15.51 -12.43
CA GLU A 68 0.03 14.07 -12.68
C GLU A 68 -0.26 13.29 -11.39
N VAL A 69 0.32 13.72 -10.25
CA VAL A 69 -0.03 13.16 -8.92
C VAL A 69 -1.53 13.27 -8.67
N ALA A 70 -2.09 14.47 -8.84
CA ALA A 70 -3.49 14.74 -8.51
C ALA A 70 -4.45 13.90 -9.35
N ILE A 71 -4.19 13.78 -10.66
CA ILE A 71 -5.00 12.96 -11.58
C ILE A 71 -4.94 11.48 -11.17
N PHE A 72 -3.76 10.97 -10.84
CA PHE A 72 -3.59 9.57 -10.47
C PHE A 72 -4.25 9.22 -9.13
N LEU A 73 -4.20 10.14 -8.15
CA LEU A 73 -4.76 9.94 -6.81
C LEU A 73 -6.25 10.30 -6.70
N GLU A 74 -6.86 10.94 -7.70
CA GLU A 74 -8.28 11.33 -7.68
C GLU A 74 -9.22 10.16 -7.30
N PRO A 75 -9.08 8.94 -7.86
CA PRO A 75 -9.98 7.83 -7.55
C PRO A 75 -9.92 7.36 -6.09
N LEU A 76 -8.84 7.66 -5.37
CA LEU A 76 -8.66 7.27 -3.97
C LEU A 76 -9.38 8.21 -2.99
N GLU A 77 -9.92 9.33 -3.48
CA GLU A 77 -10.65 10.33 -2.70
C GLU A 77 -9.92 10.77 -1.41
N LEU A 78 -8.58 10.81 -1.44
CA LEU A 78 -7.74 11.04 -0.26
C LEU A 78 -8.05 12.36 0.44
N SER A 79 -8.50 13.37 -0.31
CA SER A 79 -8.90 14.68 0.22
C SER A 79 -10.12 14.62 1.16
N LYS A 80 -10.91 13.54 1.12
CA LYS A 80 -12.04 13.30 2.02
C LYS A 80 -11.63 12.60 3.32
N LYS A 81 -10.42 12.02 3.37
CA LYS A 81 -9.90 11.32 4.55
C LYS A 81 -9.35 12.33 5.55
N LYS A 82 -9.51 12.02 6.84
CA LYS A 82 -8.93 12.80 7.96
C LYS A 82 -7.48 12.41 8.24
N LEU A 83 -7.12 11.16 7.95
CA LEU A 83 -5.78 10.61 8.14
C LEU A 83 -5.40 9.76 6.93
N ILE A 84 -4.17 9.93 6.45
CA ILE A 84 -3.66 9.18 5.29
C ILE A 84 -2.31 8.59 5.67
N PHE A 85 -2.15 7.29 5.44
CA PHE A 85 -0.89 6.58 5.61
C PHE A 85 -0.22 6.35 4.26
N PHE A 86 1.06 6.70 4.18
CA PHE A 86 1.93 6.39 3.06
C PHE A 86 3.05 5.45 3.52
N VAL A 87 3.48 4.57 2.63
CA VAL A 87 4.66 3.73 2.83
C VAL A 87 5.82 4.37 2.09
N VAL A 88 6.90 4.67 2.81
CA VAL A 88 8.07 5.31 2.20
C VAL A 88 9.22 4.30 2.10
N ASN A 89 9.59 4.00 0.86
CA ASN A 89 10.78 3.24 0.54
C ASN A 89 11.90 4.20 0.08
N ASN A 90 13.15 3.97 0.49
CA ASN A 90 14.29 4.79 0.06
C ASN A 90 14.84 4.39 -1.32
N ASN A 91 14.27 3.38 -1.99
CA ASN A 91 14.65 2.99 -3.34
C ASN A 91 14.41 4.12 -4.35
N GLU A 92 15.45 4.61 -5.00
CA GLU A 92 15.36 5.70 -5.99
C GLU A 92 14.87 5.23 -7.37
N SER A 93 14.81 3.92 -7.59
CA SER A 93 14.33 3.30 -8.83
C SER A 93 12.80 3.10 -8.82
N PRO A 94 12.11 3.20 -9.97
CA PRO A 94 10.70 2.82 -10.09
C PRO A 94 10.41 1.32 -9.89
N LEU A 95 11.46 0.49 -9.92
CA LEU A 95 11.46 -0.95 -9.63
C LEU A 95 12.29 -1.22 -8.38
#